data_AF-F7E4B5-F1
#
_entry.id   AF-F7E4B5-F1
#
_cell.length_a   1.000
_cell.length_b   1.000
_cell.length_c   1.000
_cell.angle_alpha   90.00
_cell.angle_beta   90.00
_cell.angle_gamma   90.00
#
_symmetry.space_group_name_H-M   'P 1'
#
loop_
_entity.id
_entity.type
_entity.pdbx_description
1 polymer ?
#
loop_
_entity_poly.entity_id
_entity_poly.type
_entity_poly.pdbx_seq_one_letter_code
_entity_poly.pdbx_strand_id
1 'polypeptide(L)'
;MWWFLLLGALLVAVSADPIIYFQEQFEDGDDWQKRWIESKNKSDLGKFQLSSGKLFGDPEKDKGLQTSQDGKFYAISAKFEPFSNEGQTLVIQYTVQHEQGIDCGGGYVKLFPADMNQEQLSSESQYYIMFGPDICGTIHEKVHIIFNYKGENRLIKKNITCKHDELTHLYTLIVRPNNTYEVKIDNENVENGTLENDWNFLPPRKIKDPNATKPLDWDEREQIEDPSETKPEDWDETEYIPDPESHIPIDWDSTMDGEWEPPMIPNPKYKGIWKPHIIDNPNFQGEWIQPEIDNPDYVPDTNLYRYYNIGIIGLDLWQVKSGTIFDNFLITNNETFAEKIGNETWGITKDPEMKMKEKLDAEKEAKEAQEIKEGKAPKWKGLLKDIEKMGKIKKDGKAERPKIEQESKPVEKATENITQPEAETKEETNTAAKDEL
;
A
#
# COMPACT_ATOMS: atom_id res chain seq x y z
N MET A 1 54.25 40.03 -22.05
CA MET A 1 53.94 39.06 -20.98
C MET A 1 52.57 39.41 -20.42
N TRP A 2 51.55 38.68 -20.87
CA TRP A 2 50.16 38.84 -20.43
C TRP A 2 49.99 38.26 -19.02
N TRP A 3 49.35 39.02 -18.13
CA TRP A 3 48.81 38.51 -16.88
C TRP A 3 47.35 38.11 -17.11
N PHE A 4 47.02 36.85 -16.89
CA PHE A 4 45.64 36.39 -16.72
C PHE A 4 45.26 36.57 -15.25
N LEU A 5 44.27 37.41 -14.96
CA LEU A 5 43.57 37.47 -13.68
C LEU A 5 42.44 36.43 -13.70
N LEU A 6 42.63 35.33 -12.99
CA LEU A 6 41.58 34.37 -12.62
C LEU A 6 40.88 34.90 -11.37
N LEU A 7 39.70 35.50 -11.55
CA LEU A 7 38.77 35.80 -10.46
C LEU A 7 37.93 34.55 -10.19
N GLY A 8 38.34 33.77 -9.19
CA GLY A 8 37.53 32.69 -8.64
C GLY A 8 36.43 33.28 -7.76
N ALA A 9 35.18 33.14 -8.17
CA ALA A 9 34.03 33.40 -7.31
C ALA A 9 33.93 32.26 -6.28
N LEU A 10 34.41 32.50 -5.06
CA LEU A 10 34.08 31.66 -3.90
C LEU A 10 32.61 31.95 -3.54
N LEU A 11 31.71 31.05 -3.93
CA LEU A 11 30.39 30.92 -3.33
C LEU A 11 30.58 30.45 -1.88
N VAL A 12 30.60 31.39 -0.94
CA VAL A 12 30.48 31.08 0.48
C VAL A 12 29.04 30.61 0.68
N ALA A 13 28.85 29.30 0.76
CA ALA A 13 27.59 28.73 1.24
C ALA A 13 27.40 29.20 2.69
N VAL A 14 26.47 30.12 2.90
CA VAL A 14 26.03 30.51 4.25
C VAL A 14 25.29 29.30 4.81
N SER A 15 25.99 28.49 5.60
CA SER A 15 25.36 27.47 6.43
C SER A 15 24.57 28.20 7.52
N ALA A 16 23.25 28.31 7.35
CA ALA A 16 22.39 28.73 8.45
C ALA A 16 22.51 27.72 9.60
N ASP A 17 22.59 28.22 10.83
CA ASP A 17 22.62 27.37 12.02
C ASP A 17 21.35 26.48 12.08
N PRO A 18 21.45 25.22 12.55
CA PRO A 18 20.31 24.32 12.61
C PRO A 18 19.27 24.87 13.60
N ILE A 19 18.00 24.93 13.17
CA ILE A 19 16.90 25.33 14.03
C ILE A 19 16.30 24.06 14.65
N ILE A 20 16.21 24.03 15.97
CA ILE A 20 15.58 22.95 16.74
C ILE A 20 14.18 23.43 17.13
N TYR A 21 13.15 22.84 16.53
CA TYR A 21 11.76 23.16 16.84
C TYR A 21 11.25 22.41 18.06
N PHE A 22 11.66 21.15 18.18
CA PHE A 22 11.32 20.27 19.29
C PHE A 22 12.44 19.26 19.51
N GLN A 23 12.79 19.01 20.76
CA GLN A 23 13.72 17.96 21.16
C GLN A 23 13.28 17.38 22.50
N GLU A 24 13.21 16.06 22.60
CA GLU A 24 12.81 15.34 23.81
C GLU A 24 13.65 14.06 23.96
N GLN A 25 14.23 13.87 25.15
CA GLN A 25 15.12 12.77 25.51
C GLN A 25 14.85 12.24 26.94
N PHE A 26 13.88 12.80 27.65
CA PHE A 26 13.44 12.37 28.98
C PHE A 26 14.53 12.23 30.06
N GLU A 27 15.64 12.96 29.93
CA GLU A 27 16.77 12.93 30.88
C GLU A 27 16.48 13.66 32.21
N ASP A 28 15.34 14.37 32.32
CA ASP A 28 14.97 15.25 33.43
C ASP A 28 14.03 14.61 34.47
N GLY A 29 13.98 13.27 34.53
CA GLY A 29 13.19 12.54 35.53
C GLY A 29 11.69 12.70 35.24
N ASP A 30 10.87 13.08 36.22
CA ASP A 30 9.40 13.18 36.05
C ASP A 30 8.94 14.48 35.36
N ASP A 31 9.86 15.38 34.98
CA ASP A 31 9.53 16.69 34.40
C ASP A 31 8.89 16.59 33.01
N TRP A 32 9.04 15.46 32.30
CA TRP A 32 8.30 15.17 31.07
C TRP A 32 6.78 15.27 31.25
N GLN A 33 6.24 14.97 32.44
CA GLN A 33 4.80 15.05 32.72
C GLN A 33 4.26 16.49 32.64
N LYS A 34 5.13 17.50 32.72
CA LYS A 34 4.77 18.91 32.51
C LYS A 34 4.69 19.26 31.02
N ARG A 35 5.42 18.52 30.17
CA ARG A 35 5.58 18.76 28.74
C ARG A 35 4.59 17.94 27.90
N TRP A 36 4.27 16.73 28.37
CA TRP A 36 3.35 15.80 27.72
C TRP A 36 1.99 15.77 28.42
N ILE A 37 0.92 15.91 27.63
CA ILE A 37 -0.47 15.94 28.09
C ILE A 37 -1.19 14.70 27.58
N GLU A 38 -1.70 13.90 28.50
CA GLU A 38 -2.57 12.76 28.18
C GLU A 38 -3.96 13.23 27.75
N SER A 39 -4.52 12.59 26.73
CA SER A 39 -5.88 12.85 26.27
C SER A 39 -6.90 12.42 27.32
N LYS A 40 -8.01 13.16 27.39
CA LYS A 40 -9.19 12.85 28.20
C LYS A 40 -10.39 12.47 27.33
N ASN A 41 -10.19 12.24 26.03
CA ASN A 41 -11.27 11.92 25.09
C ASN A 41 -11.93 10.56 25.40
N LYS A 42 -11.19 9.62 25.99
CA LYS A 42 -11.72 8.34 26.46
C LYS A 42 -11.26 8.07 27.89
N SER A 43 -12.12 7.48 28.70
CA SER A 43 -11.83 7.18 30.11
C SER A 43 -10.89 5.99 30.30
N ASP A 44 -10.73 5.16 29.27
CA ASP A 44 -10.05 3.87 29.33
C ASP A 44 -8.75 3.81 28.53
N LEU A 45 -8.15 4.96 28.23
CA LEU A 45 -6.84 5.05 27.56
C LEU A 45 -5.74 4.36 28.39
N GLY A 46 -4.76 3.79 27.69
CA GLY A 46 -3.57 3.22 28.27
C GLY A 46 -2.64 4.31 28.81
N LYS A 47 -1.89 3.97 29.87
CA LYS A 47 -0.96 4.89 30.52
C LYS A 47 0.44 4.77 29.98
N PHE A 48 1.09 5.90 29.77
CA PHE A 48 2.53 5.92 29.55
C PHE A 48 3.28 5.93 30.88
N GLN A 49 4.45 5.30 30.89
CA GLN A 49 5.39 5.34 32.00
C GLN A 49 6.78 5.64 31.46
N LEU A 50 7.61 6.31 32.26
CA LEU A 50 9.02 6.51 31.91
C LEU A 50 9.80 5.25 32.28
N SER A 51 10.48 4.64 31.32
CA SER A 51 11.19 3.37 31.51
C SER A 51 12.26 3.20 30.43
N SER A 52 13.37 2.55 30.79
CA SER A 52 14.38 2.07 29.83
C SER A 52 14.12 0.62 29.39
N GLY A 53 13.01 0.02 29.82
CA GLY A 53 12.71 -1.37 29.55
C GLY A 53 13.67 -2.36 30.22
N LYS A 54 13.70 -3.58 29.68
CA LYS A 54 14.61 -4.66 30.05
C LYS A 54 15.85 -4.72 29.16
N LEU A 55 15.76 -4.08 28.00
CA LEU A 55 16.76 -4.11 26.95
C LEU A 55 17.14 -2.66 26.64
N PHE A 56 18.38 -2.29 26.96
CA PHE A 56 18.87 -0.92 26.86
C PHE A 56 20.39 -0.93 26.71
N GLY A 57 20.94 0.18 26.23
CA GLY A 57 22.38 0.43 26.23
C GLY A 57 22.87 1.15 27.49
N ASP A 58 22.13 2.15 27.94
CA ASP A 58 22.34 2.92 29.17
C ASP A 58 20.99 3.11 29.90
N PRO A 59 20.88 2.66 31.17
CA PRO A 59 19.61 2.65 31.90
C PRO A 59 19.06 4.05 32.23
N GLU A 60 19.87 5.10 32.16
CA GLU A 60 19.42 6.47 32.40
C GLU A 60 19.14 7.21 31.10
N LYS A 61 19.99 7.04 30.08
CA LYS A 61 19.83 7.73 28.80
C LYS A 61 18.77 7.13 27.90
N ASP A 62 18.51 5.83 27.99
CA ASP A 62 17.52 5.16 27.15
C ASP A 62 16.13 5.12 27.82
N LYS A 63 15.88 5.99 28.79
CA LYS A 63 14.54 6.14 29.36
C LYS A 63 13.65 6.85 28.35
N GLY A 64 12.56 6.21 27.96
CA GLY A 64 11.56 6.78 27.07
C GLY A 64 10.14 6.55 27.54
N LEU A 65 9.17 7.06 26.77
CA LEU A 65 7.76 6.82 27.01
C LEU A 65 7.40 5.39 26.63
N GLN A 66 7.18 4.56 27.65
CA GLN A 66 6.77 3.17 27.49
C GLN A 66 5.26 3.01 27.64
N THR A 67 4.64 2.28 26.71
CA THR A 67 3.26 1.79 26.85
C THR A 67 3.18 0.69 27.92
N SER A 68 2.25 0.79 28.88
CA SER A 68 2.27 -0.07 30.10
C SER A 68 1.13 -1.11 30.21
N GLN A 69 0.14 -1.05 29.34
CA GLN A 69 -1.11 -1.85 29.40
C GLN A 69 -1.50 -2.45 28.05
N ASP A 70 -1.71 -3.77 28.02
CA ASP A 70 -2.13 -4.52 26.83
C ASP A 70 -3.57 -4.19 26.40
N GLY A 71 -3.83 -4.28 25.10
CA GLY A 71 -5.16 -4.11 24.51
C GLY A 71 -5.74 -2.70 24.73
N LYS A 72 -4.90 -1.67 24.58
CA LYS A 72 -5.26 -0.29 24.87
C LYS A 72 -4.96 0.65 23.72
N PHE A 73 -5.83 1.64 23.58
CA PHE A 73 -5.53 2.88 22.85
C PHE A 73 -4.75 3.81 23.76
N TYR A 74 -3.72 4.43 23.21
CA TYR A 74 -2.87 5.41 23.86
C TYR A 74 -3.03 6.73 23.15
N ALA A 75 -3.10 7.83 23.90
CA ALA A 75 -3.19 9.17 23.34
C ALA A 75 -2.49 10.17 24.27
N ILE A 76 -1.30 10.64 23.87
CA ILE A 76 -0.51 11.65 24.58
C ILE A 76 0.12 12.61 23.57
N SER A 77 0.34 13.87 23.95
CA SER A 77 0.96 14.85 23.06
C SER A 77 1.80 15.89 23.80
N ALA A 78 2.81 16.41 23.13
CA ALA A 78 3.63 17.53 23.59
C ALA A 78 3.48 18.73 22.66
N LYS A 79 3.40 19.92 23.25
CA LYS A 79 3.31 21.20 22.53
C LYS A 79 4.66 21.90 22.52
N PHE A 80 4.95 22.59 21.43
CA PHE A 80 6.16 23.39 21.24
C PHE A 80 5.84 24.69 20.51
N GLU A 81 6.85 25.56 20.36
CA GLU A 81 6.69 26.85 19.69
C GLU A 81 6.22 26.66 18.25
N PRO A 82 5.07 27.24 17.85
CA PRO A 82 4.50 27.01 16.53
C PRO A 82 5.42 27.52 15.42
N PHE A 83 5.58 26.74 14.35
CA PHE A 83 6.36 27.13 13.20
C PHE A 83 5.70 26.71 11.88
N SER A 84 6.24 27.21 10.77
CA SER A 84 5.90 26.73 9.42
C SER A 84 7.16 26.21 8.75
N ASN A 85 7.04 25.14 7.98
CA ASN A 85 8.13 24.66 7.14
C ASN A 85 8.18 25.37 5.79
N GLU A 86 7.42 26.45 5.56
CA GLU A 86 7.49 27.22 4.32
C GLU A 86 8.92 27.66 4.00
N GLY A 87 9.39 27.31 2.80
CA GLY A 87 10.72 27.67 2.31
C GLY A 87 11.88 26.90 2.96
N GLN A 88 11.61 25.93 3.84
CA GLN A 88 12.66 25.19 4.55
C GLN A 88 12.36 23.68 4.67
N THR A 89 13.42 22.89 4.83
CA THR A 89 13.28 21.45 5.08
C THR A 89 12.61 21.22 6.44
N LEU A 90 11.79 20.18 6.53
CA LEU A 90 11.25 19.63 7.77
C LEU A 90 11.85 18.25 7.97
N VAL A 91 12.46 18.02 9.13
CA VAL A 91 12.97 16.73 9.55
C VAL A 91 12.24 16.31 10.82
N ILE A 92 11.67 15.10 10.83
CA ILE A 92 11.01 14.47 11.96
C ILE A 92 11.78 13.19 12.26
N GLN A 93 12.34 13.09 13.46
CA GLN A 93 13.17 11.96 13.87
C GLN A 93 12.81 11.52 15.28
N TYR A 94 12.79 10.22 15.52
CA TYR A 94 12.59 9.63 16.85
C TYR A 94 12.99 8.16 16.82
N THR A 95 13.18 7.58 18.00
CA THR A 95 13.47 6.16 18.16
C THR A 95 12.27 5.41 18.70
N VAL A 96 12.09 4.18 18.21
CA VAL A 96 11.06 3.24 18.68
C VAL A 96 11.72 1.92 18.98
N GLN A 97 11.38 1.34 20.13
CA GLN A 97 11.81 0.01 20.53
C GLN A 97 10.59 -0.83 20.86
N HIS A 98 10.46 -2.00 20.23
CA HIS A 98 9.40 -2.97 20.49
C HIS A 98 9.91 -4.14 21.33
N GLU A 99 10.48 -3.88 22.52
CA GLU A 99 11.14 -4.89 23.36
C GLU A 99 10.22 -6.06 23.77
N GLN A 100 8.91 -5.85 23.73
CA GLN A 100 7.93 -6.87 24.05
C GLN A 100 7.77 -7.91 22.92
N GLY A 101 8.34 -7.71 21.75
CA GLY A 101 8.03 -8.49 20.54
C GLY A 101 6.58 -8.25 20.13
N ILE A 102 6.32 -7.05 19.62
CA ILE A 102 4.99 -6.58 19.25
C ILE A 102 4.38 -7.48 18.16
N ASP A 103 3.10 -7.81 18.29
CA ASP A 103 2.34 -8.62 17.35
C ASP A 103 1.36 -7.78 16.53
N CYS A 104 0.67 -6.85 17.17
CA CYS A 104 -0.13 -5.83 16.51
C CYS A 104 -0.17 -4.54 17.33
N GLY A 105 0.40 -3.47 16.78
CA GLY A 105 0.27 -2.11 17.28
C GLY A 105 1.07 -1.07 16.49
N GLY A 106 0.67 0.19 16.70
CA GLY A 106 1.30 1.34 16.06
C GLY A 106 2.52 1.84 16.84
N GLY A 107 3.54 2.25 16.11
CA GLY A 107 4.75 2.91 16.61
C GLY A 107 4.99 4.27 15.94
N TYR A 108 3.94 4.93 15.44
CA TYR A 108 4.04 6.19 14.70
C TYR A 108 3.74 7.43 15.52
N VAL A 109 4.29 8.56 15.08
CA VAL A 109 3.97 9.91 15.56
C VAL A 109 3.00 10.62 14.62
N LYS A 110 2.28 11.59 15.16
CA LYS A 110 1.46 12.54 14.39
C LYS A 110 1.89 13.98 14.71
N LEU A 111 2.03 14.81 13.69
CA LEU A 111 2.19 16.26 13.84
C LEU A 111 0.86 16.97 13.64
N PHE A 112 0.56 17.91 14.50
CA PHE A 112 -0.71 18.62 14.55
C PHE A 112 -0.52 20.15 14.53
N PRO A 113 -1.57 20.88 14.15
CA PRO A 113 -1.58 22.33 14.30
C PRO A 113 -1.58 22.72 15.78
N ALA A 114 -0.98 23.88 16.09
CA ALA A 114 -0.75 24.32 17.47
C ALA A 114 -2.01 24.66 18.28
N ASP A 115 -3.14 24.87 17.59
CA ASP A 115 -4.45 25.19 18.15
C ASP A 115 -5.30 23.94 18.45
N MET A 116 -4.81 22.73 18.12
CA MET A 116 -5.46 21.47 18.49
C MET A 116 -5.53 21.31 20.01
N ASN A 117 -6.68 20.86 20.52
CA ASN A 117 -6.89 20.61 21.94
C ASN A 117 -6.29 19.25 22.35
N GLN A 118 -5.12 19.28 23.01
CA GLN A 118 -4.40 18.09 23.47
C GLN A 118 -5.24 17.18 24.39
N GLU A 119 -6.13 17.75 25.22
CA GLU A 119 -7.00 16.95 26.10
C GLU A 119 -8.11 16.21 25.35
N GLN A 120 -8.31 16.48 24.07
CA GLN A 120 -9.32 15.84 23.21
C GLN A 120 -8.69 15.03 22.06
N LEU A 121 -7.36 14.80 22.12
CA LEU A 121 -6.64 14.03 21.10
C LEU A 121 -7.26 12.64 20.89
N SER A 122 -7.41 12.26 19.62
CA SER A 122 -8.06 11.03 19.18
C SER A 122 -7.70 10.66 17.75
N SER A 123 -8.15 9.49 17.29
CA SER A 123 -8.01 9.02 15.91
C SER A 123 -8.57 9.99 14.86
N GLU A 124 -9.63 10.72 15.22
CA GLU A 124 -10.32 11.67 14.35
C GLU A 124 -9.69 13.07 14.36
N SER A 125 -8.70 13.30 15.22
CA SER A 125 -8.02 14.60 15.29
C SER A 125 -7.25 14.85 14.00
N GLN A 126 -7.52 15.97 13.35
CA GLN A 126 -6.88 16.33 12.09
C GLN A 126 -5.40 16.64 12.32
N TYR A 127 -4.54 15.75 11.84
CA TYR A 127 -3.08 15.92 11.81
C TYR A 127 -2.62 16.43 10.45
N TYR A 128 -1.40 16.94 10.39
CA TYR A 128 -0.70 17.27 9.15
C TYR A 128 0.07 16.09 8.59
N ILE A 129 0.84 15.42 9.45
CA ILE A 129 1.72 14.32 9.04
C ILE A 129 1.57 13.20 10.07
N MET A 130 1.37 11.96 9.60
CA MET A 130 1.57 10.75 10.41
C MET A 130 2.77 10.00 9.85
N PHE A 131 3.74 9.68 10.70
CA PHE A 131 4.98 9.03 10.30
C PHE A 131 5.44 7.97 11.31
N GLY A 132 5.68 6.75 10.84
CA GLY A 132 6.33 5.72 11.66
C GLY A 132 5.93 4.28 11.40
N PRO A 133 6.56 3.33 12.10
CA PRO A 133 6.22 1.91 11.99
C PRO A 133 4.80 1.60 12.46
N ASP A 134 4.16 0.66 11.79
CA ASP A 134 2.90 0.04 12.17
C ASP A 134 2.96 -1.44 11.83
N ILE A 135 2.80 -2.25 12.88
CA ILE A 135 2.95 -3.69 12.82
C ILE A 135 1.60 -4.31 13.17
N CYS A 136 1.09 -5.21 12.35
CA CYS A 136 -0.07 -6.03 12.69
C CYS A 136 -0.01 -7.38 11.96
N GLY A 137 0.57 -8.37 12.64
CA GLY A 137 0.88 -9.68 12.09
C GLY A 137 1.93 -9.62 10.98
N THR A 138 2.12 -10.73 10.27
CA THR A 138 3.17 -10.87 9.25
C THR A 138 2.82 -10.23 7.90
N ILE A 139 1.64 -9.63 7.77
CA ILE A 139 1.12 -9.08 6.50
C ILE A 139 1.19 -7.55 6.50
N HIS A 140 1.20 -6.93 7.68
CA HIS A 140 1.17 -5.48 7.84
C HIS A 140 2.34 -5.02 8.69
N GLU A 141 3.54 -4.99 8.11
CA GLU A 141 4.75 -4.41 8.71
C GLU A 141 5.24 -3.26 7.81
N LYS A 142 4.68 -2.06 8.01
CA LYS A 142 4.99 -0.93 7.14
C LYS A 142 5.25 0.35 7.92
N VAL A 143 6.04 1.23 7.33
CA VAL A 143 6.18 2.61 7.78
C VAL A 143 5.07 3.44 7.13
N HIS A 144 4.14 3.94 7.94
CA HIS A 144 3.16 4.92 7.47
C HIS A 144 3.83 6.26 7.21
N ILE A 145 3.48 6.87 6.08
CA ILE A 145 3.78 8.26 5.77
C ILE A 145 2.53 8.83 5.14
N ILE A 146 1.77 9.55 5.96
CA ILE A 146 0.46 10.08 5.59
C ILE A 146 0.51 11.59 5.71
N PHE A 147 0.23 12.27 4.60
CA PHE A 147 0.13 13.72 4.54
C PHE A 147 -1.34 14.13 4.46
N ASN A 148 -1.77 15.06 5.29
CA ASN A 148 -3.06 15.71 5.10
C ASN A 148 -2.92 16.76 4.00
N TYR A 149 -3.73 16.64 2.96
CA TYR A 149 -3.78 17.58 1.84
C TYR A 149 -5.23 17.91 1.53
N LYS A 150 -5.58 19.20 1.64
CA LYS A 150 -6.95 19.71 1.44
C LYS A 150 -8.01 18.99 2.29
N GLY A 151 -7.66 18.65 3.53
CA GLY A 151 -8.56 17.98 4.47
C GLY A 151 -8.59 16.45 4.37
N GLU A 152 -7.94 15.87 3.36
CA GLU A 152 -7.89 14.42 3.17
C GLU A 152 -6.51 13.86 3.50
N ASN A 153 -6.49 12.73 4.21
CA ASN A 153 -5.27 12.01 4.55
C ASN A 153 -4.84 11.14 3.36
N ARG A 154 -3.69 11.47 2.74
CA ARG A 154 -3.13 10.74 1.61
C ARG A 154 -2.01 9.83 2.08
N LEU A 155 -2.17 8.52 1.84
CA LEU A 155 -1.16 7.52 2.14
C LEU A 155 -0.13 7.45 1.01
N ILE A 156 1.12 7.12 1.38
CA ILE A 156 2.17 6.80 0.42
C ILE A 156 1.78 5.56 -0.41
N LYS A 157 2.08 5.58 -1.71
CA LYS A 157 1.85 4.45 -2.63
C LYS A 157 2.87 3.34 -2.44
N LYS A 158 4.09 3.70 -2.07
CA LYS A 158 5.21 2.78 -1.86
C LYS A 158 5.04 2.01 -0.55
N ASN A 159 5.49 0.76 -0.54
CA ASN A 159 5.50 -0.07 0.65
C ASN A 159 6.90 -0.07 1.26
N ILE A 160 7.05 0.56 2.44
CA ILE A 160 8.32 0.65 3.17
C ILE A 160 8.22 -0.30 4.35
N THR A 161 9.03 -1.35 4.38
CA THR A 161 9.05 -2.33 5.47
C THR A 161 9.65 -1.72 6.73
N CYS A 162 8.96 -1.85 7.87
CA CYS A 162 9.50 -1.45 9.17
C CYS A 162 10.36 -2.57 9.78
N LYS A 163 11.11 -2.24 10.82
CA LYS A 163 11.86 -3.23 11.61
C LYS A 163 10.91 -3.89 12.60
N HIS A 164 11.03 -5.20 12.77
CA HIS A 164 10.13 -6.02 13.59
C HIS A 164 10.87 -6.73 14.75
N ASP A 165 12.17 -6.48 14.92
CA ASP A 165 12.90 -7.07 16.05
C ASP A 165 12.66 -6.30 17.36
N GLU A 166 13.28 -6.76 18.46
CA GLU A 166 13.09 -6.21 19.81
C GLU A 166 14.03 -5.01 20.11
N LEU A 167 14.90 -4.64 19.18
CA LEU A 167 15.91 -3.58 19.36
C LEU A 167 15.33 -2.19 19.11
N THR A 168 16.10 -1.18 19.50
CA THR A 168 15.76 0.21 19.23
C THR A 168 16.10 0.55 17.78
N HIS A 169 15.14 1.14 17.06
CA HIS A 169 15.34 1.64 15.70
C HIS A 169 15.07 3.13 15.58
N LEU A 170 15.88 3.80 14.76
CA LEU A 170 15.76 5.22 14.48
C LEU A 170 14.94 5.44 13.20
N TYR A 171 13.87 6.23 13.27
CA TYR A 171 13.05 6.59 12.12
C TYR A 171 13.18 8.08 11.83
N THR A 172 13.55 8.43 10.59
CA THR A 172 13.71 9.82 10.15
C THR A 172 12.93 10.07 8.87
N LEU A 173 12.04 11.07 8.87
CA LEU A 173 11.36 11.59 7.68
C LEU A 173 11.89 12.98 7.38
N ILE A 174 12.35 13.19 6.15
CA ILE A 174 12.84 14.45 5.62
C ILE A 174 11.89 14.90 4.51
N VAL A 175 11.39 16.13 4.60
CA VAL A 175 10.49 16.74 3.62
C VAL A 175 11.06 18.08 3.20
N ARG A 176 11.35 18.27 1.91
CA ARG A 176 12.08 19.43 1.39
C ARG A 176 11.18 20.40 0.62
N PRO A 177 11.55 21.69 0.49
CA PRO A 177 10.75 22.71 -0.21
C PRO A 177 10.52 22.47 -1.70
N ASN A 178 11.33 21.61 -2.32
CA ASN A 178 11.21 21.22 -3.72
C ASN A 178 10.23 20.05 -3.94
N ASN A 179 9.31 19.80 -3.01
CA ASN A 179 8.38 18.67 -3.01
C ASN A 179 9.07 17.29 -3.07
N THR A 180 10.29 17.16 -2.54
CA THR A 180 10.95 15.86 -2.36
C THR A 180 10.86 15.39 -0.92
N TYR A 181 10.95 14.09 -0.73
CA TYR A 181 11.04 13.47 0.60
C TYR A 181 12.12 12.39 0.60
N GLU A 182 12.58 12.07 1.80
CA GLU A 182 13.48 10.96 2.08
C GLU A 182 13.12 10.35 3.42
N VAL A 183 13.23 9.02 3.50
CA VAL A 183 12.97 8.23 4.69
C VAL A 183 14.25 7.49 5.02
N LYS A 184 14.71 7.65 6.25
CA LYS A 184 15.82 6.86 6.79
C LYS A 184 15.33 5.97 7.92
N ILE A 185 15.85 4.76 7.96
CA ILE A 185 15.74 3.86 9.11
C ILE A 185 17.17 3.59 9.54
N ASP A 186 17.48 3.75 10.83
CA ASP A 186 18.80 3.49 11.39
C ASP A 186 19.92 4.34 10.73
N ASN A 187 19.57 5.60 10.39
CA ASN A 187 20.37 6.54 9.60
C ASN A 187 20.70 6.10 8.15
N GLU A 188 20.15 5.00 7.67
CA GLU A 188 20.28 4.53 6.29
C GLU A 188 19.07 4.94 5.45
N ASN A 189 19.30 5.46 4.24
CA ASN A 189 18.22 5.79 3.30
C ASN A 189 17.53 4.50 2.84
N VAL A 190 16.24 4.38 3.14
CA VAL A 190 15.41 3.25 2.72
C VAL A 190 14.46 3.62 1.59
N GLU A 191 14.08 4.90 1.48
CA GLU A 191 13.18 5.38 0.45
C GLU A 191 13.38 6.87 0.17
N ASN A 192 13.20 7.28 -1.08
CA ASN A 192 13.20 8.69 -1.47
C ASN A 192 12.38 8.92 -2.74
N GLY A 193 11.96 10.17 -2.96
CA GLY A 193 11.21 10.51 -4.16
C GLY A 193 10.60 11.88 -4.12
N THR A 194 9.51 12.04 -4.89
CA THR A 194 8.73 13.28 -4.95
C THR A 194 7.35 13.05 -4.38
N LEU A 195 6.85 14.06 -3.67
CA LEU A 195 5.50 14.06 -3.09
C LEU A 195 4.42 13.86 -4.16
N GLU A 196 4.58 14.46 -5.34
CA GLU A 196 3.61 14.36 -6.43
C GLU A 196 3.49 12.93 -6.99
N ASN A 197 4.59 12.21 -7.15
CA ASN A 197 4.57 10.86 -7.74
C ASN A 197 4.12 9.81 -6.72
N ASP A 198 4.59 9.92 -5.48
CA ASP A 198 4.47 8.85 -4.49
C ASP A 198 3.19 8.95 -3.64
N TRP A 199 2.40 10.02 -3.80
CA TRP A 199 1.06 10.18 -3.22
C TRP A 199 0.03 10.58 -4.29
N ASN A 200 -1.24 10.46 -3.94
CA ASN A 200 -2.36 10.94 -4.78
C ASN A 200 -2.80 12.33 -4.32
N PHE A 201 -1.92 13.33 -4.44
CA PHE A 201 -2.27 14.73 -4.12
C PHE A 201 -3.04 15.40 -5.26
N LEU A 202 -2.54 15.22 -6.49
CA LEU A 202 -3.05 15.87 -7.68
C LEU A 202 -3.66 14.82 -8.63
N PRO A 203 -4.59 15.24 -9.51
CA PRO A 203 -5.02 14.41 -10.64
C PRO A 203 -3.82 13.92 -11.48
N PRO A 204 -3.96 12.82 -12.24
CA PRO A 204 -2.89 12.37 -13.11
C PRO A 204 -2.59 13.43 -14.18
N ARG A 205 -1.30 13.58 -14.54
CA ARG A 205 -0.86 14.54 -15.57
C ARG A 205 -1.45 14.24 -16.94
N LYS A 206 -1.66 12.96 -17.23
CA LYS A 206 -2.22 12.47 -18.49
C LYS A 206 -3.44 11.61 -18.23
N ILE A 207 -4.42 11.71 -19.11
CA ILE A 207 -5.60 10.87 -19.15
C ILE A 207 -5.75 10.28 -20.56
N LYS A 208 -6.41 9.14 -20.67
CA LYS A 208 -6.80 8.62 -21.99
C LYS A 208 -7.77 9.58 -22.64
N ASP A 209 -7.58 9.85 -23.93
CA ASP A 209 -8.42 10.78 -24.69
C ASP A 209 -9.86 10.26 -24.75
N PRO A 210 -10.82 10.91 -24.07
CA PRO A 210 -12.20 10.44 -24.04
C PRO A 210 -12.88 10.50 -25.41
N ASN A 211 -12.33 11.27 -26.36
CA ASN A 211 -12.86 11.39 -27.72
C ASN A 211 -12.20 10.42 -28.71
N ALA A 212 -11.10 9.77 -28.32
CA ALA A 212 -10.42 8.82 -29.19
C ALA A 212 -11.16 7.48 -29.21
N THR A 213 -11.65 7.09 -30.38
CA THR A 213 -12.25 5.79 -30.64
C THR A 213 -11.33 4.96 -31.53
N LYS A 214 -11.35 3.63 -31.33
CA LYS A 214 -10.63 2.70 -32.21
C LYS A 214 -11.07 2.90 -33.67
N PRO A 215 -10.14 3.14 -34.61
CA PRO A 215 -10.48 3.23 -36.03
C PRO A 215 -11.12 1.93 -36.53
N LEU A 216 -12.11 2.04 -37.40
CA LEU A 216 -12.84 0.87 -37.92
C LEU A 216 -11.96 -0.02 -38.81
N ASP A 217 -10.94 0.57 -39.43
CA ASP A 217 -9.94 -0.04 -40.28
C ASP A 217 -8.73 -0.61 -39.50
N TRP A 218 -8.73 -0.52 -38.16
CA TRP A 218 -7.64 -1.01 -37.32
C TRP A 218 -7.70 -2.53 -37.14
N ASP A 219 -6.78 -3.25 -37.78
CA ASP A 219 -6.71 -4.70 -37.73
C ASP A 219 -5.75 -5.20 -36.64
N GLU A 220 -6.31 -5.83 -35.61
CA GLU A 220 -5.56 -6.44 -34.49
C GLU A 220 -5.34 -7.94 -34.69
N ARG A 221 -5.78 -8.50 -35.81
CA ARG A 221 -5.57 -9.92 -36.08
C ARG A 221 -4.13 -10.08 -36.57
N GLU A 222 -3.30 -10.74 -35.77
CA GLU A 222 -1.94 -11.11 -36.16
C GLU A 222 -1.94 -12.02 -37.39
N GLN A 223 -2.97 -12.86 -37.51
CA GLN A 223 -3.10 -13.85 -38.56
C GLN A 223 -4.48 -13.82 -39.20
N ILE A 224 -4.52 -13.97 -40.52
CA ILE A 224 -5.74 -14.02 -41.32
C ILE A 224 -5.69 -15.23 -42.26
N GLU A 225 -6.86 -15.69 -42.69
CA GLU A 225 -6.95 -16.66 -43.78
C GLU A 225 -6.45 -16.03 -45.08
N ASP A 226 -5.68 -16.78 -45.88
CA ASP A 226 -5.11 -16.30 -47.13
C ASP A 226 -6.22 -15.92 -48.11
N PRO A 227 -6.40 -14.62 -48.41
CA PRO A 227 -7.48 -14.17 -49.29
C PRO A 227 -7.23 -14.53 -50.76
N SER A 228 -6.02 -14.99 -51.11
CA SER A 228 -5.67 -15.43 -52.46
C SER A 228 -6.01 -16.90 -52.71
N GLU A 229 -6.28 -17.67 -51.66
CA GLU A 229 -6.68 -19.06 -51.79
C GLU A 229 -8.20 -19.18 -51.95
N THR A 230 -8.60 -19.91 -52.98
CA THR A 230 -9.99 -20.33 -53.19
C THR A 230 -10.06 -21.84 -53.10
N LYS A 231 -11.19 -22.36 -52.62
CA LYS A 231 -11.48 -23.80 -52.59
C LYS A 231 -11.14 -24.43 -53.96
N PRO A 232 -10.21 -25.38 -54.03
CA PRO A 232 -9.89 -26.06 -55.28
C PRO A 232 -11.10 -26.81 -55.83
N GLU A 233 -11.27 -26.80 -57.15
CA GLU A 233 -12.38 -27.51 -57.82
C GLU A 233 -12.36 -29.03 -57.58
N ASP A 234 -11.18 -29.59 -57.25
CA ASP A 234 -10.97 -31.02 -56.97
C ASP A 234 -11.11 -31.38 -55.48
N TRP A 235 -11.62 -30.48 -54.64
CA TRP A 235 -11.80 -30.67 -53.21
C TRP A 235 -13.22 -31.13 -52.86
N ASP A 236 -13.39 -32.43 -52.63
CA ASP A 236 -14.67 -33.03 -52.29
C ASP A 236 -14.89 -33.04 -50.77
N GLU A 237 -15.94 -32.37 -50.32
CA GLU A 237 -16.36 -32.28 -48.91
C GLU A 237 -17.49 -33.26 -48.59
N THR A 238 -17.93 -34.04 -49.57
CA THR A 238 -19.00 -35.02 -49.39
C THR A 238 -18.41 -36.26 -48.74
N GLU A 239 -18.69 -36.46 -47.46
CA GLU A 239 -18.13 -37.58 -46.67
C GLU A 239 -18.61 -38.95 -47.17
N TYR A 240 -19.84 -39.01 -47.72
CA TYR A 240 -20.44 -40.22 -48.24
C TYR A 240 -20.99 -40.03 -49.65
N ILE A 241 -20.70 -40.98 -50.54
CA ILE A 241 -21.26 -41.05 -51.89
C ILE A 241 -22.04 -42.35 -52.06
N PRO A 242 -23.07 -42.40 -52.92
CA PRO A 242 -23.75 -43.65 -53.22
C PRO A 242 -22.76 -44.64 -53.86
N ASP A 243 -22.78 -45.90 -53.42
CA ASP A 243 -21.87 -46.94 -53.91
C ASP A 243 -22.07 -47.19 -55.42
N PRO A 244 -21.08 -46.84 -56.26
CA PRO A 244 -21.22 -46.96 -57.71
C PRO A 244 -21.24 -48.42 -58.20
N GLU A 245 -20.77 -49.37 -57.38
CA GLU A 245 -20.78 -50.80 -57.68
C GLU A 245 -22.02 -51.50 -57.10
N SER A 246 -22.88 -50.75 -56.39
CA SER A 246 -24.12 -51.31 -55.87
C SER A 246 -25.16 -51.45 -56.98
N HIS A 247 -25.80 -52.61 -57.02
CA HIS A 247 -26.85 -52.92 -57.97
C HIS A 247 -28.14 -53.26 -57.23
N ILE A 248 -29.26 -52.85 -57.82
CA ILE A 248 -30.59 -53.16 -57.32
C ILE A 248 -30.72 -54.68 -57.16
N PRO A 249 -31.06 -55.19 -55.97
CA PRO A 249 -31.27 -56.61 -55.75
C PRO A 249 -32.35 -57.15 -56.70
N ILE A 250 -32.17 -58.38 -57.19
CA ILE A 250 -33.05 -58.97 -58.20
C ILE A 250 -34.50 -59.19 -57.70
N ASP A 251 -34.69 -59.13 -56.38
CA ASP A 251 -35.96 -59.33 -55.67
C ASP A 251 -36.55 -58.01 -55.14
N TRP A 252 -36.08 -56.86 -55.64
CA TRP A 252 -36.59 -55.53 -55.27
C TRP A 252 -37.83 -55.14 -56.10
N ASP A 253 -38.93 -54.75 -55.45
CA ASP A 253 -40.15 -54.27 -56.12
C ASP A 253 -40.39 -52.78 -55.82
N SER A 254 -40.12 -51.91 -56.80
CA SER A 254 -40.25 -50.46 -56.62
C SER A 254 -41.68 -49.96 -56.35
N THR A 255 -42.69 -50.77 -56.62
CA THR A 255 -44.10 -50.47 -56.35
C THR A 255 -44.49 -50.72 -54.89
N MET A 256 -43.80 -51.65 -54.23
CA MET A 256 -44.06 -52.08 -52.85
C MET A 256 -43.03 -51.53 -51.86
N ASP A 257 -41.74 -51.45 -52.25
CA ASP A 257 -40.61 -51.09 -51.39
C ASP A 257 -40.09 -49.65 -51.63
N GLY A 258 -40.52 -48.99 -52.72
CA GLY A 258 -40.10 -47.64 -53.11
C GLY A 258 -38.93 -47.60 -54.10
N GLU A 259 -38.53 -46.39 -54.54
CA GLU A 259 -37.35 -46.23 -55.39
C GLU A 259 -36.09 -46.65 -54.62
N TRP A 260 -35.32 -47.55 -55.22
CA TRP A 260 -34.10 -48.06 -54.59
C TRP A 260 -33.02 -46.98 -54.58
N GLU A 261 -32.48 -46.69 -53.39
CA GLU A 261 -31.32 -45.82 -53.22
C GLU A 261 -30.09 -46.67 -52.87
N PRO A 262 -28.95 -46.49 -53.56
CA PRO A 262 -27.74 -47.22 -53.26
C PRO A 262 -27.25 -46.94 -51.83
N PRO A 263 -26.64 -47.92 -51.14
CA PRO A 263 -26.01 -47.68 -49.85
C PRO A 263 -24.91 -46.64 -49.99
N MET A 264 -24.86 -45.72 -49.03
CA MET A 264 -23.85 -44.65 -48.99
C MET A 264 -22.53 -45.22 -48.46
N ILE A 265 -21.46 -45.13 -49.24
CA ILE A 265 -20.11 -45.54 -48.85
C ILE A 265 -19.23 -44.32 -48.56
N PRO A 266 -18.20 -44.45 -47.71
CA PRO A 266 -17.24 -43.37 -47.50
C PRO A 266 -16.60 -42.95 -48.82
N ASN A 267 -16.68 -41.67 -49.14
CA ASN A 267 -16.14 -41.15 -50.39
C ASN A 267 -14.61 -41.20 -50.37
N PRO A 268 -13.97 -41.96 -51.28
CA PRO A 268 -12.51 -42.03 -51.32
C PRO A 268 -11.82 -40.69 -51.64
N LYS A 269 -12.58 -39.73 -52.20
CA LYS A 269 -12.10 -38.38 -52.53
C LYS A 269 -12.41 -37.35 -51.43
N TYR A 270 -13.04 -37.74 -50.32
CA TYR A 270 -13.32 -36.83 -49.22
C TYR A 270 -12.03 -36.31 -48.61
N LYS A 271 -11.84 -34.99 -48.69
CA LYS A 271 -10.64 -34.30 -48.17
C LYS A 271 -10.92 -33.51 -46.89
N GLY A 272 -12.14 -33.56 -46.36
CA GLY A 272 -12.58 -32.77 -45.19
C GLY A 272 -13.10 -31.38 -45.57
N ILE A 273 -13.61 -30.62 -44.60
CA ILE A 273 -14.05 -29.22 -44.84
C ILE A 273 -12.83 -28.39 -45.21
N TRP A 274 -12.84 -27.76 -46.40
CA TRP A 274 -11.74 -26.92 -46.84
C TRP A 274 -11.62 -25.68 -45.94
N LYS A 275 -10.38 -25.35 -45.57
CA LYS A 275 -10.03 -24.11 -44.87
C LYS A 275 -8.83 -23.47 -45.56
N PRO A 276 -8.82 -22.15 -45.79
CA PRO A 276 -7.65 -21.48 -46.34
C PRO A 276 -6.46 -21.62 -45.39
N HIS A 277 -5.25 -21.52 -45.91
CA HIS A 277 -4.08 -21.42 -45.06
C HIS A 277 -4.10 -20.10 -44.27
N ILE A 278 -3.56 -20.15 -43.05
CA ILE A 278 -3.43 -18.97 -42.20
C ILE A 278 -2.10 -18.31 -42.53
N ILE A 279 -2.15 -17.03 -42.93
CA ILE A 279 -0.98 -16.19 -43.20
C ILE A 279 -0.90 -15.05 -42.19
N ASP A 280 0.32 -14.53 -42.01
CA ASP A 280 0.51 -13.33 -41.20
C ASP A 280 -0.19 -12.14 -41.88
N ASN A 281 -0.96 -11.39 -41.10
CA ASN A 281 -1.76 -10.29 -41.63
C ASN A 281 -0.85 -9.10 -42.00
N PRO A 282 -0.71 -8.75 -43.29
CA PRO A 282 0.12 -7.62 -43.69
C PRO A 282 -0.42 -6.26 -43.19
N ASN A 283 -1.69 -6.20 -42.78
CA ASN A 283 -2.35 -5.02 -42.24
C ASN A 283 -2.42 -5.02 -40.69
N PHE A 284 -1.73 -5.94 -40.01
CA PHE A 284 -1.71 -5.96 -38.55
C PHE A 284 -1.09 -4.67 -38.00
N GLN A 285 -1.87 -3.91 -37.23
CA GLN A 285 -1.46 -2.62 -36.66
C GLN A 285 -1.12 -2.70 -35.17
N GLY A 286 -1.17 -3.90 -34.57
CA GLY A 286 -1.01 -4.10 -33.12
C GLY A 286 -2.31 -3.89 -32.36
N GLU A 287 -2.30 -4.16 -31.04
CA GLU A 287 -3.43 -3.80 -30.18
C GLU A 287 -3.62 -2.29 -30.16
N TRP A 288 -4.86 -1.82 -30.40
CA TRP A 288 -5.14 -0.40 -30.37
C TRP A 288 -5.06 0.13 -28.93
N ILE A 289 -4.13 1.06 -28.69
CA ILE A 289 -3.97 1.75 -27.41
C ILE A 289 -4.58 3.14 -27.55
N GLN A 290 -5.59 3.42 -26.72
CA GLN A 290 -6.21 4.75 -26.66
C GLN A 290 -5.15 5.82 -26.32
N PRO A 291 -5.01 6.88 -27.13
CA PRO A 291 -3.97 7.88 -26.93
C PRO A 291 -4.15 8.61 -25.60
N GLU A 292 -3.03 9.01 -25.00
CA GLU A 292 -3.02 9.82 -23.77
C GLU A 292 -2.89 11.30 -24.12
N ILE A 293 -3.75 12.14 -23.52
CA ILE A 293 -3.72 13.60 -23.62
C ILE A 293 -3.42 14.21 -22.25
N ASP A 294 -2.94 15.46 -22.27
CA ASP A 294 -2.75 16.22 -21.03
C ASP A 294 -4.09 16.42 -20.32
N ASN A 295 -4.10 16.19 -19.01
CA ASN A 295 -5.31 16.29 -18.21
C ASN A 295 -5.67 17.77 -17.98
N PRO A 296 -6.82 18.27 -18.46
CA PRO A 296 -7.21 19.67 -18.26
C PRO A 296 -7.43 20.02 -16.78
N ASP A 297 -7.70 19.03 -15.91
CA ASP A 297 -7.89 19.23 -14.48
C ASP A 297 -6.58 19.22 -13.69
N TYR A 298 -5.44 18.90 -14.33
CA TYR A 298 -4.15 18.91 -13.67
C TYR A 298 -3.65 20.35 -13.48
N VAL A 299 -3.47 20.73 -12.21
CA VAL A 299 -2.83 21.99 -11.83
C VAL A 299 -1.64 21.67 -10.93
N PRO A 300 -0.41 22.05 -11.32
CA PRO A 300 0.77 21.80 -10.50
C PRO A 300 0.71 22.61 -9.21
N ASP A 301 1.08 21.98 -8.10
CA ASP A 301 1.20 22.64 -6.80
C ASP A 301 2.65 22.55 -6.29
N THR A 302 3.32 23.69 -6.17
CA THR A 302 4.69 23.79 -5.68
C THR A 302 4.79 23.75 -4.16
N ASN A 303 3.66 23.69 -3.45
CA ASN A 303 3.58 23.81 -1.99
C ASN A 303 3.02 22.55 -1.32
N LEU A 304 3.08 21.39 -1.96
CA LEU A 304 2.60 20.11 -1.40
C LEU A 304 3.28 19.78 -0.05
N TYR A 305 4.54 20.18 0.12
CA TYR A 305 5.31 19.98 1.33
C TYR A 305 4.89 20.87 2.51
N ARG A 306 4.17 21.97 2.25
CA ARG A 306 4.07 23.11 3.16
C ARG A 306 2.90 22.96 4.13
N TYR A 307 3.21 23.14 5.41
CA TYR A 307 2.26 23.26 6.50
C TYR A 307 2.53 24.55 7.28
N TYR A 308 1.47 25.08 7.88
CA TYR A 308 1.53 26.25 8.73
C TYR A 308 1.20 25.86 10.17
N ASN A 309 1.64 26.65 11.13
CA ASN A 309 1.23 26.50 12.53
C ASN A 309 1.46 25.08 13.10
N ILE A 310 2.53 24.39 12.69
CA ILE A 310 2.93 23.10 13.27
C ILE A 310 3.37 23.40 14.71
N GLY A 311 2.74 22.77 15.70
CA GLY A 311 3.06 23.08 17.10
C GLY A 311 2.84 21.97 18.11
N ILE A 312 2.34 20.80 17.67
CA ILE A 312 2.08 19.67 18.56
C ILE A 312 2.58 18.39 17.90
N ILE A 313 3.28 17.56 18.67
CA ILE A 313 3.58 16.17 18.33
C ILE A 313 2.76 15.27 19.25
N GLY A 314 2.14 14.23 18.70
CA GLY A 314 1.31 13.32 19.46
C GLY A 314 1.53 11.86 19.09
N LEU A 315 1.33 11.00 20.07
CA LEU A 315 1.25 9.56 19.96
C LEU A 315 -0.21 9.19 20.18
N ASP A 316 -0.88 8.73 19.13
CA ASP A 316 -2.26 8.25 19.16
C ASP A 316 -2.31 6.90 18.45
N LEU A 317 -2.27 5.82 19.23
CA LEU A 317 -1.95 4.48 18.74
C LEU A 317 -2.68 3.38 19.52
N TRP A 318 -2.93 2.26 18.83
CA TRP A 318 -3.45 1.03 19.42
C TRP A 318 -2.31 0.04 19.58
N GLN A 319 -2.24 -0.64 20.72
CA GLN A 319 -1.34 -1.79 20.90
C GLN A 319 -2.05 -2.95 21.57
N VAL A 320 -1.96 -4.14 20.96
CA VAL A 320 -2.41 -5.40 21.57
C VAL A 320 -1.47 -5.77 22.70
N LYS A 321 -0.17 -5.82 22.43
CA LYS A 321 0.88 -6.06 23.44
C LYS A 321 1.67 -4.79 23.71
N SER A 322 1.58 -4.30 24.94
CA SER A 322 2.29 -3.12 25.41
C SER A 322 3.74 -3.41 25.76
N GLY A 323 4.54 -2.35 25.83
CA GLY A 323 5.98 -2.41 26.11
C GLY A 323 6.80 -1.56 25.16
N THR A 324 6.20 -1.02 24.09
CA THR A 324 6.89 -0.14 23.14
C THR A 324 7.40 1.09 23.84
N ILE A 325 8.67 1.43 23.64
CA ILE A 325 9.34 2.62 24.17
C ILE A 325 9.60 3.60 23.03
N PHE A 326 9.21 4.86 23.23
CA PHE A 326 9.48 5.96 22.32
C PHE A 326 10.45 6.95 22.97
N ASP A 327 11.47 7.36 22.23
CA ASP A 327 12.51 8.26 22.74
C ASP A 327 13.15 9.11 21.61
N ASN A 328 14.06 10.01 21.96
CA ASN A 328 14.93 10.77 21.07
C ASN A 328 14.17 11.56 20.00
N PHE A 329 13.03 12.14 20.37
CA PHE A 329 12.25 12.95 19.45
C PHE A 329 13.02 14.21 19.06
N LEU A 330 13.05 14.50 17.77
CA LEU A 330 13.68 15.67 17.19
C LEU A 330 12.84 16.17 16.00
N ILE A 331 12.53 17.46 16.02
CA ILE A 331 11.99 18.18 14.87
C ILE A 331 12.93 19.34 14.56
N THR A 332 13.51 19.35 13.37
CA THR A 332 14.51 20.34 12.94
C THR A 332 14.36 20.66 11.44
N ASN A 333 15.08 21.66 10.95
CA ASN A 333 15.18 21.96 9.52
C ASN A 333 16.48 21.50 8.86
N ASN A 334 17.38 20.85 9.60
CA ASN A 334 18.71 20.51 9.13
C ASN A 334 18.96 18.99 9.16
N GLU A 335 19.12 18.41 7.97
CA GLU A 335 19.32 16.97 7.77
C GLU A 335 20.63 16.47 8.38
N THR A 336 21.71 17.23 8.20
CA THR A 336 23.04 16.85 8.73
C THR A 336 23.07 16.92 10.26
N PHE A 337 22.33 17.86 10.85
CA PHE A 337 22.16 17.94 12.29
C PHE A 337 21.34 16.75 12.81
N ALA A 338 20.25 16.39 12.15
CA ALA A 338 19.44 15.23 12.53
C ALA A 338 20.22 13.91 12.46
N GLU A 339 21.00 13.70 11.39
CA GLU A 339 21.87 12.53 11.25
C GLU A 339 22.93 12.48 12.36
N LYS A 340 23.54 13.62 12.69
CA LYS A 340 24.48 13.74 13.81
C LYS A 340 23.81 13.35 15.13
N ILE A 341 22.64 13.90 15.44
CA ILE A 341 21.90 13.58 16.67
C ILE A 341 21.54 12.08 16.69
N GLY A 342 21.10 11.50 15.58
CA GLY A 342 20.80 10.07 15.49
C GLY A 342 22.01 9.18 15.80
N ASN A 343 23.21 9.61 15.39
CA ASN A 343 24.45 8.91 15.74
C ASN A 343 24.87 9.11 17.21
N GLU A 344 24.59 10.28 17.78
CA GLU A 344 24.87 10.62 19.19
C GLU A 344 23.85 10.05 20.18
N THR A 345 22.68 9.61 19.71
CA THR A 345 21.66 8.93 20.51
C THR A 345 21.62 7.44 20.19
N TRP A 346 20.74 7.01 19.26
CA TRP A 346 20.57 5.61 18.84
C TRP A 346 21.89 4.93 18.47
N GLY A 347 22.79 5.64 17.78
CA GLY A 347 24.09 5.12 17.38
C GLY A 347 24.98 4.70 18.56
N ILE A 348 24.82 5.33 19.73
CA ILE A 348 25.52 4.97 20.97
C ILE A 348 24.80 3.81 21.68
N THR A 349 23.46 3.77 21.63
CA THR A 349 22.63 2.77 22.30
C THR A 349 22.67 1.39 21.65
N LYS A 350 22.67 1.32 20.31
CA LYS A 350 22.47 0.07 19.55
C LYS A 350 23.46 -1.07 19.88
N ASP A 351 24.75 -0.76 20.05
CA ASP A 351 25.78 -1.81 20.24
C ASP A 351 25.76 -2.36 21.67
N PRO A 352 25.70 -1.53 22.74
CA PRO A 352 25.49 -2.02 24.10
C PRO A 352 24.16 -2.76 24.27
N GLU A 353 23.09 -2.24 23.66
CA GLU A 353 21.75 -2.85 23.67
C GLU A 353 21.78 -4.26 23.05
N MET A 354 22.37 -4.41 21.85
CA MET A 354 22.52 -5.70 21.18
C MET A 354 23.31 -6.70 22.04
N LYS A 355 24.41 -6.27 22.70
CA LYS A 355 25.17 -7.13 23.61
C LYS A 355 24.34 -7.55 24.84
N MET A 356 23.45 -6.68 25.33
CA MET A 356 22.54 -7.03 26.40
C MET A 356 21.52 -8.07 25.95
N LYS A 357 20.96 -7.90 24.74
CA LYS A 357 20.05 -8.86 24.11
C LYS A 357 20.68 -10.24 23.95
N GLU A 358 21.87 -10.31 23.39
CA GLU A 358 22.62 -11.58 23.24
C GLU A 358 22.81 -12.31 24.59
N LYS A 359 23.11 -11.57 25.66
CA LYS A 359 23.23 -12.16 27.01
C LYS A 359 21.89 -12.67 27.53
N LEU A 360 20.82 -11.88 27.38
CA LEU A 360 19.48 -12.26 27.83
C LEU A 360 18.97 -13.50 27.10
N ASP A 361 19.22 -13.60 25.79
CA ASP A 361 18.86 -14.75 24.98
C ASP A 361 19.69 -15.99 25.38
N ALA A 362 21.01 -15.85 25.57
CA ALA A 362 21.84 -16.95 26.04
C ALA A 362 21.42 -17.45 27.44
N GLU A 363 21.05 -16.54 28.36
CA GLU A 363 20.52 -16.91 29.67
C GLU A 363 19.16 -17.62 29.57
N LYS A 364 18.29 -17.18 28.66
CA LYS A 364 16.99 -17.80 28.41
C LYS A 364 17.16 -19.21 27.83
N GLU A 365 18.03 -19.38 26.84
CA GLU A 365 18.36 -20.68 26.26
C GLU A 365 18.97 -21.63 27.29
N ALA A 366 19.90 -21.14 28.13
CA ALA A 366 20.49 -21.94 29.21
C ALA A 366 19.45 -22.38 30.25
N LYS A 367 18.52 -21.49 30.64
CA LYS A 367 17.40 -21.81 31.54
C LYS A 367 16.47 -22.86 30.91
N GLU A 368 16.08 -22.68 29.65
CA GLU A 368 15.24 -23.64 28.93
C GLU A 368 15.92 -25.01 28.80
N ALA A 369 17.22 -25.05 28.51
CA ALA A 369 17.99 -26.29 28.45
C ALA A 369 18.08 -26.99 29.83
N GLN A 370 18.21 -26.22 30.92
CA GLN A 370 18.18 -26.76 32.27
C GLN A 370 16.80 -27.32 32.63
N GLU A 371 15.73 -26.62 32.31
CA GLU A 371 14.35 -27.10 32.53
C GLU A 371 14.08 -28.42 31.78
N ILE A 372 14.57 -28.54 30.54
CA ILE A 372 14.49 -29.78 29.75
C ILE A 372 15.26 -30.92 30.43
N LYS A 373 16.47 -30.65 30.96
CA LYS A 373 17.25 -31.65 31.73
C LYS A 373 16.56 -32.06 33.03
N GLU A 374 15.83 -31.15 33.67
CA GLU A 374 15.00 -31.42 34.85
C GLU A 374 13.69 -32.15 34.53
N GLY A 375 13.47 -32.54 33.26
CA GLY A 375 12.29 -33.28 32.82
C GLY A 375 11.03 -32.42 32.69
N LYS A 376 11.15 -31.08 32.76
CA LYS A 376 10.05 -30.19 32.45
C LYS A 376 9.83 -30.18 30.94
N ALA A 377 8.58 -30.33 30.51
CA ALA A 377 8.26 -30.30 29.09
C ALA A 377 8.55 -28.91 28.51
N PRO A 378 9.19 -28.80 27.33
CA PRO A 378 9.38 -27.52 26.66
C PRO A 378 8.05 -26.79 26.49
N LYS A 379 8.04 -25.44 26.60
CA LYS A 379 6.82 -24.63 26.43
C LYS A 379 6.08 -24.92 25.12
N TRP A 380 6.79 -25.23 24.03
CA TRP A 380 6.20 -25.59 22.74
C TRP A 380 5.41 -26.91 22.78
N LYS A 381 5.71 -27.87 23.67
CA LYS A 381 4.89 -29.08 23.86
C LYS A 381 3.57 -28.77 24.55
N GLY A 382 3.53 -27.77 25.42
CA GLY A 382 2.28 -27.22 25.97
C GLY A 382 1.46 -26.57 24.85
N LEU A 383 2.10 -25.72 24.05
CA LEU A 383 1.49 -25.08 22.88
C LEU A 383 0.96 -26.11 21.87
N LEU A 384 1.69 -27.20 21.60
CA LEU A 384 1.25 -28.28 20.72
C LEU A 384 0.01 -28.99 21.30
N LYS A 385 -0.02 -29.25 22.61
CA LYS A 385 -1.19 -29.83 23.28
C LYS A 385 -2.40 -28.90 23.23
N ASP A 386 -2.19 -27.59 23.33
CA ASP A 386 -3.25 -26.59 23.25
C ASP A 386 -3.76 -26.43 21.81
N ILE A 387 -2.88 -26.48 20.81
CA ILE A 387 -3.22 -26.52 19.37
C ILE A 387 -3.98 -27.81 19.01
N GLU A 388 -3.56 -28.95 19.56
CA GLU A 388 -4.28 -30.24 19.44
C GLU A 388 -5.66 -30.17 20.12
N LYS A 389 -5.76 -29.52 21.30
CA LYS A 389 -7.04 -29.28 22.00
C LYS A 389 -7.98 -28.34 21.25
N MET A 390 -7.43 -27.35 20.54
CA MET A 390 -8.17 -26.45 19.66
C MET A 390 -8.57 -27.11 18.32
N GLY A 391 -8.29 -28.41 18.13
CA GLY A 391 -8.78 -29.19 17.00
C GLY A 391 -8.15 -28.84 15.65
N LYS A 392 -6.97 -28.20 15.63
CA LYS A 392 -6.32 -27.77 14.38
C LYS A 392 -5.32 -28.76 13.77
N ILE A 393 -5.24 -29.99 14.28
CA ILE A 393 -4.49 -31.08 13.64
C ILE A 393 -5.31 -32.37 13.70
N LYS A 394 -5.83 -32.83 12.55
CA LYS A 394 -6.21 -34.25 12.39
C LYS A 394 -4.91 -35.04 12.19
N LYS A 395 -4.76 -36.13 12.96
CA LYS A 395 -3.75 -37.17 12.71
C LYS A 395 -3.98 -37.68 11.30
N ASP A 396 -3.16 -37.22 10.36
CA ASP A 396 -2.71 -37.86 9.12
C ASP A 396 -2.08 -36.75 8.28
N GLY A 397 -0.75 -36.74 8.18
CA GLY A 397 0.08 -35.65 7.66
C GLY A 397 -0.15 -35.25 6.20
N LYS A 398 -1.32 -34.68 5.89
CA LYS A 398 -1.59 -33.92 4.67
C LYS A 398 -2.15 -32.56 5.07
N ALA A 399 -1.36 -31.52 4.85
CA ALA A 399 -1.85 -30.15 4.88
C ALA A 399 -2.81 -29.95 3.71
N GLU A 400 -4.11 -29.82 3.97
CA GLU A 400 -5.02 -29.16 3.04
C GLU A 400 -4.88 -27.65 3.23
N ARG A 401 -4.59 -26.94 2.12
CA ARG A 401 -4.73 -25.48 2.08
C ARG A 401 -6.17 -25.13 2.46
N PRO A 402 -6.40 -24.08 3.27
CA PRO A 402 -7.75 -23.58 3.44
C PRO A 402 -8.27 -23.14 2.06
N LYS A 403 -9.34 -23.77 1.57
CA LYS A 403 -10.18 -23.13 0.57
C LYS A 403 -10.79 -21.91 1.24
N ILE A 404 -10.44 -20.74 0.74
CA ILE A 404 -11.18 -19.52 1.01
C ILE A 404 -12.54 -19.73 0.36
N GLU A 405 -13.56 -20.05 1.16
CA GLU A 405 -14.95 -19.82 0.76
C GLU A 405 -15.11 -18.32 0.60
N GLN A 406 -15.20 -17.88 -0.65
CA GLN A 406 -15.81 -16.59 -0.97
C GLN A 406 -17.27 -16.68 -0.52
N GLU A 407 -17.59 -16.10 0.63
CA GLU A 407 -18.96 -15.65 0.92
C GLU A 407 -19.32 -14.52 -0.06
N SER A 408 -19.67 -14.91 -1.29
CA SER A 408 -20.51 -14.11 -2.14
C SER A 408 -21.96 -14.35 -1.69
N LYS A 409 -22.54 -13.36 -1.02
CA LYS A 409 -23.99 -13.34 -0.80
C LYS A 409 -24.66 -13.33 -2.19
N PRO A 410 -25.62 -14.22 -2.48
CA PRO A 410 -26.42 -14.11 -3.68
C PRO A 410 -27.37 -12.92 -3.51
N VAL A 411 -27.27 -11.95 -4.42
CA VAL A 411 -28.34 -10.98 -4.66
C VAL A 411 -29.44 -11.73 -5.40
N GLU A 412 -30.48 -12.16 -4.68
CA GLU A 412 -31.69 -12.69 -5.28
C GLU A 412 -32.38 -11.59 -6.11
N LYS A 413 -32.62 -11.91 -7.37
CA LYS A 413 -33.50 -11.20 -8.29
C LYS A 413 -34.92 -11.18 -7.72
N ALA A 414 -35.34 -10.03 -7.20
CA ALA A 414 -36.74 -9.66 -7.15
C ALA A 414 -37.09 -8.90 -8.45
N THR A 415 -37.52 -9.65 -9.47
CA THR A 415 -38.31 -9.10 -10.58
C THR A 415 -39.77 -9.06 -10.15
N GLU A 416 -40.29 -7.89 -9.85
CA GLU A 416 -41.73 -7.62 -9.93
C GLU A 416 -41.98 -6.13 -10.27
N ASN A 417 -42.46 -5.93 -11.50
CA ASN A 417 -43.39 -4.91 -11.98
C ASN A 417 -43.34 -3.51 -11.34
N ILE A 418 -42.75 -2.56 -12.06
CA ILE A 418 -43.11 -1.14 -11.96
C ILE A 418 -43.67 -0.70 -13.31
N THR A 419 -44.97 -0.46 -13.29
CA THR A 419 -45.78 0.18 -14.31
C THR A 419 -45.28 1.62 -14.51
N GLN A 420 -45.11 2.02 -15.78
CA GLN A 420 -44.80 3.39 -16.19
C GLN A 420 -45.93 4.35 -15.77
N PRO A 421 -45.63 5.58 -15.32
CA PRO A 421 -46.48 6.73 -15.58
C PRO A 421 -45.97 7.47 -16.82
N GLU A 422 -46.87 7.66 -17.77
CA GLU A 422 -46.72 8.52 -18.94
C GLU A 422 -46.40 9.96 -18.50
N ALA A 423 -45.29 10.50 -19.01
CA ALA A 423 -45.02 11.93 -19.01
C ALA A 423 -45.45 12.49 -20.36
N GLU A 424 -46.53 13.26 -20.36
CA GLU A 424 -46.98 14.06 -21.50
C GLU A 424 -45.89 15.07 -21.90
N THR A 425 -45.31 14.87 -23.07
CA THR A 425 -44.64 15.90 -23.85
C THR A 425 -45.70 16.82 -24.46
N LYS A 426 -45.68 18.11 -24.08
CA LYS A 426 -46.27 19.17 -24.90
C LYS A 426 -45.14 19.89 -25.62
N GLU A 427 -45.11 19.69 -26.94
CA GLU A 427 -44.35 20.46 -27.91
C GLU A 427 -44.77 21.94 -27.87
N GLU A 428 -43.79 22.83 -27.83
CA GLU A 428 -43.92 24.19 -28.33
C GLU A 428 -43.57 24.20 -29.82
N THR A 429 -44.51 24.61 -30.68
CA THR A 429 -44.23 25.53 -31.79
C THR A 429 -45.52 26.30 -32.12
N ASN A 430 -45.52 27.63 -32.05
CA ASN A 430 -45.28 28.48 -33.22
C ASN A 430 -45.63 29.96 -32.92
N THR A 431 -44.77 30.83 -33.41
CA THR A 431 -44.88 32.30 -33.48
C THR A 431 -46.15 32.82 -34.15
N ALA A 432 -46.73 33.90 -33.61
CA ALA A 432 -47.24 35.04 -34.39
C ALA A 432 -47.50 36.26 -33.48
N ALA A 433 -46.82 37.36 -33.79
CA ALA A 433 -47.12 38.70 -33.31
C ALA A 433 -48.24 39.34 -34.16
N LYS A 434 -49.00 40.26 -33.52
CA LYS A 434 -49.89 41.34 -34.00
C LYS A 434 -51.05 41.46 -32.99
N ASP A 435 -51.53 42.60 -32.53
CA ASP A 435 -51.29 44.02 -32.73
C ASP A 435 -51.95 44.68 -31.51
N GLU A 436 -51.28 45.58 -30.78
CA GLU A 436 -51.91 46.75 -30.18
C GLU A 436 -50.87 47.88 -30.13
N LEU A 437 -51.11 48.86 -31.03
CA LEU A 437 -50.53 50.20 -31.20
C LEU A 437 -49.16 50.35 -31.89
#